data_AF-A0A260B036-F1
#
_entry.id   AF-A0A260B036-F1
#
_cell.length_a   1.000
_cell.length_b   1.000
_cell.length_c   1.000
_cell.angle_alpha   90.00
_cell.angle_beta   90.00
_cell.angle_gamma   90.00
#
_symmetry.space_group_name_H-M   'P 1'
#
loop_
_entity.id
_entity.type
_entity.pdbx_description
1 polymer ?
#
loop_
_entity_poly.entity_id
_entity_poly.type
_entity_poly.pdbx_seq_one_letter_code
_entity_poly.pdbx_strand_id
1 'polypeptide(L)'
;MTENYNGLEVFSYQYDRFTYEHPWIGAQAGEFMLGPEGGGMLEFTHATVFALPEGGAHEVHGPILDWYLGHGGPYGALGYPISNERPTPTGSGRYNLFQRGAIGWLPDVGAFTIGGRGEESDVSPGPEAVSVSAVDGPISELGISA
;
A
#
# COMPACT_ATOMS: atom_id res chain seq x y z
N MET A 1 -30.71 16.11 -23.88
CA MET A 1 -29.72 16.54 -22.88
C MET A 1 -29.07 15.27 -22.40
N THR A 2 -27.93 14.88 -22.96
CA THR A 2 -27.15 13.75 -22.46
C THR A 2 -26.29 14.31 -21.34
N GLU A 3 -26.79 14.24 -20.11
CA GLU A 3 -25.94 14.37 -18.94
C GLU A 3 -24.93 13.23 -19.01
N ASN A 4 -23.67 13.58 -19.23
CA ASN A 4 -22.57 12.64 -19.13
C ASN A 4 -22.47 12.27 -17.65
N TYR A 5 -23.11 11.17 -17.27
CA TYR A 5 -22.99 10.59 -15.93
C TYR A 5 -21.52 10.25 -15.68
N ASN A 6 -20.83 11.10 -14.93
CA ASN A 6 -19.40 11.00 -14.65
C ASN A 6 -19.11 10.14 -13.41
N GLY A 7 -20.11 9.41 -12.88
CA GLY A 7 -20.01 8.53 -11.71
C GLY A 7 -19.78 9.25 -10.38
N LEU A 8 -19.25 10.47 -10.41
CA LEU A 8 -19.08 11.35 -9.26
C LEU A 8 -20.40 11.65 -8.56
N GLU A 9 -21.52 11.78 -9.28
CA GLU A 9 -22.82 12.05 -8.63
C GLU A 9 -23.20 11.00 -7.59
N VAL A 10 -22.90 9.72 -7.86
CA VAL A 10 -23.15 8.59 -6.94
C VAL A 10 -22.32 8.71 -5.66
N PHE A 11 -21.11 9.27 -5.77
CA PHE A 11 -20.13 9.35 -4.69
C PHE A 11 -19.92 10.76 -4.12
N SER A 12 -20.63 11.76 -4.67
CA SER A 12 -20.45 13.19 -4.38
C SER A 12 -20.46 13.46 -2.89
N TYR A 13 -21.49 12.99 -2.18
CA TYR A 13 -21.60 13.15 -0.73
C TYR A 13 -20.40 12.54 0.03
N GLN A 14 -19.88 11.41 -0.43
CA GLN A 14 -18.76 10.74 0.22
C GLN A 14 -17.48 11.56 0.07
N TYR A 15 -17.16 12.03 -1.13
CA TYR A 15 -15.98 12.87 -1.38
C TYR A 15 -16.12 14.27 -0.77
N ASP A 16 -17.28 14.90 -0.85
CA ASP A 16 -17.54 16.22 -0.28
C ASP A 16 -17.39 16.20 1.25
N ARG A 17 -17.98 15.18 1.89
CA ARG A 17 -17.81 14.99 3.33
C ARG A 17 -16.35 14.73 3.68
N PHE A 18 -15.68 13.86 2.93
CA PHE A 18 -14.30 13.48 3.22
C PHE A 18 -13.35 14.68 3.08
N THR A 19 -13.46 15.45 2.01
CA THR A 19 -12.65 16.65 1.75
C THR A 19 -12.91 17.73 2.80
N TYR A 20 -14.16 17.89 3.26
CA TYR A 20 -14.49 18.79 4.35
C TYR A 20 -13.81 18.39 5.68
N GLU A 21 -13.80 17.09 5.99
CA GLU A 21 -13.19 16.56 7.21
C GLU A 21 -11.66 16.48 7.12
N HIS A 22 -11.10 16.40 5.91
CA HIS A 22 -9.69 16.18 5.65
C HIS A 22 -9.10 17.18 4.64
N PRO A 23 -9.10 18.50 4.92
CA PRO A 23 -8.64 19.52 3.98
C PRO A 23 -7.16 19.38 3.60
N TRP A 24 -6.38 18.64 4.39
CA TRP A 24 -4.97 18.38 4.14
C TRP A 24 -4.71 17.56 2.87
N ILE A 25 -5.68 16.78 2.37
CA ILE A 25 -5.50 15.96 1.15
C ILE A 25 -5.32 16.81 -0.11
N GLY A 26 -5.66 18.10 -0.04
CA GLY A 26 -5.47 19.07 -1.11
C GLY A 26 -6.58 19.04 -2.16
N ALA A 27 -6.27 19.57 -3.34
CA ALA A 27 -7.22 19.66 -4.45
C ALA A 27 -7.31 18.33 -5.20
N GLN A 28 -8.44 18.09 -5.86
CA GLN A 28 -8.62 17.00 -6.81
C GLN A 28 -7.54 17.10 -7.91
N ALA A 29 -6.82 16.02 -8.11
CA ALA A 29 -5.71 15.93 -9.07
C ALA A 29 -6.02 15.00 -10.26
N GLY A 30 -6.89 14.00 -10.05
CA GLY A 30 -7.27 13.04 -11.07
C GLY A 30 -8.75 13.06 -11.44
N GLU A 31 -9.09 12.27 -12.46
CA GLU A 31 -10.47 11.95 -12.79
C GLU A 31 -11.01 10.87 -11.85
N PHE A 32 -12.32 10.90 -11.60
CA PHE A 32 -12.99 9.83 -10.88
C PHE A 32 -12.93 8.53 -11.68
N MET A 33 -12.56 7.46 -11.02
CA MET A 33 -12.52 6.13 -11.61
C MET A 33 -13.46 5.20 -10.84
N LEU A 34 -14.34 4.51 -11.57
CA LEU A 34 -15.11 3.40 -11.03
C LEU A 34 -14.16 2.22 -10.75
N GLY A 35 -14.30 1.62 -9.57
CA GLY A 35 -13.57 0.43 -9.17
C GLY A 35 -14.46 -0.82 -9.14
N PRO A 36 -13.94 -1.96 -8.63
CA PRO A 36 -14.70 -3.19 -8.56
C PRO A 36 -15.93 -3.06 -7.65
N GLU A 37 -16.93 -3.90 -7.90
CA GLU A 37 -18.16 -3.99 -7.08
C GLU A 37 -18.95 -2.67 -6.95
N GLY A 38 -18.68 -1.72 -7.86
CA GLY A 38 -19.37 -0.45 -7.92
C GLY A 38 -18.80 0.62 -7.00
N GLY A 39 -17.66 0.42 -6.34
CA GLY A 39 -16.96 1.48 -5.61
C GLY A 39 -16.27 2.48 -6.53
N GLY A 40 -15.56 3.44 -5.95
CA GLY A 40 -14.87 4.48 -6.71
C GLY A 40 -13.54 4.90 -6.09
N MET A 41 -12.69 5.54 -6.89
CA MET A 41 -11.47 6.18 -6.43
C MET A 41 -11.30 7.54 -7.09
N LEU A 42 -10.78 8.49 -6.32
CA LEU A 42 -10.47 9.83 -6.78
C LEU A 42 -9.13 10.28 -6.21
N GLU A 43 -8.25 10.71 -7.09
CA GLU A 43 -6.92 11.21 -6.72
C GLU A 43 -6.99 12.67 -6.30
N PHE A 44 -6.38 12.96 -5.15
CA PHE A 44 -6.13 14.30 -4.62
C PHE A 44 -4.62 14.53 -4.52
N THR A 45 -4.22 15.80 -4.34
CA THR A 45 -2.82 16.21 -4.35
C THR A 45 -1.93 15.42 -3.37
N HIS A 46 -2.46 15.02 -2.21
CA HIS A 46 -1.69 14.34 -1.16
C HIS A 46 -2.23 12.96 -0.78
N ALA A 47 -3.27 12.45 -1.46
CA ALA A 47 -3.87 11.15 -1.15
C ALA A 47 -4.78 10.67 -2.29
N THR A 48 -5.06 9.38 -2.33
CA THR A 48 -6.19 8.85 -3.11
C THR A 48 -7.31 8.46 -2.15
N VAL A 49 -8.50 8.97 -2.40
CA VAL A 49 -9.69 8.64 -1.61
C VAL A 49 -10.47 7.57 -2.33
N PHE A 50 -10.79 6.48 -1.62
CA PHE A 50 -11.56 5.37 -2.12
C PHE A 50 -12.94 5.36 -1.48
N ALA A 51 -13.99 5.42 -2.29
CA ALA A 51 -15.37 5.37 -1.84
C ALA A 51 -15.94 3.95 -1.98
N LEU A 52 -16.60 3.47 -0.93
CA LEU A 52 -17.19 2.13 -0.91
C LEU A 52 -18.63 2.17 -1.44
N PRO A 53 -19.08 1.11 -2.12
CA PRO A 53 -20.46 1.02 -2.63
C PRO A 53 -21.51 0.97 -1.50
N GLU A 54 -21.17 0.35 -0.36
CA GLU A 54 -21.99 0.36 0.85
C GLU A 54 -21.96 1.69 1.63
N GLY A 55 -21.11 2.63 1.21
CA GLY A 55 -20.95 3.95 1.79
C GLY A 55 -19.72 4.08 2.69
N GLY A 56 -19.24 5.32 2.80
CA GLY A 56 -17.98 5.65 3.47
C GLY A 56 -16.83 5.81 2.48
N ALA A 57 -15.92 6.71 2.80
CA ALA A 57 -14.72 6.96 2.01
C ALA A 57 -13.49 6.91 2.92
N HIS A 58 -12.41 6.37 2.39
CA HIS A 58 -11.16 6.22 3.11
C HIS A 58 -9.98 6.63 2.24
N GLU A 59 -9.08 7.43 2.80
CA GLU A 59 -7.84 7.77 2.13
C GLU A 59 -6.78 6.68 2.29
N VAL A 60 -5.95 6.57 1.26
CA VAL A 60 -4.63 5.96 1.34
C VAL A 60 -3.65 6.93 0.71
N HIS A 61 -2.47 7.09 1.31
CA HIS A 61 -1.43 7.98 0.80
C HIS A 61 0.00 7.48 1.01
N GLY A 62 0.95 8.20 0.41
CA GLY A 62 2.38 7.97 0.59
C GLY A 62 2.82 6.54 0.28
N PRO A 63 3.80 5.99 1.02
CA PRO A 63 4.35 4.66 0.75
C PRO A 63 3.32 3.52 0.82
N ILE A 64 2.25 3.68 1.61
CA ILE A 64 1.17 2.68 1.69
C ILE A 64 0.37 2.68 0.39
N LEU A 65 0.08 3.87 -0.17
CA LEU A 65 -0.62 3.99 -1.44
C LEU A 65 0.21 3.40 -2.58
N ASP A 66 1.50 3.74 -2.65
CA ASP A 66 2.40 3.24 -3.69
C ASP A 66 2.45 1.71 -3.69
N TRP A 67 2.59 1.11 -2.51
CA TRP A 67 2.55 -0.34 -2.36
C TRP A 67 1.18 -0.89 -2.78
N TYR A 68 0.10 -0.32 -2.27
CA TYR A 68 -1.26 -0.79 -2.52
C TYR A 68 -1.60 -0.78 -4.02
N LEU A 69 -1.32 0.32 -4.72
CA LEU A 69 -1.53 0.42 -6.16
C LEU A 69 -0.62 -0.53 -6.95
N GLY A 70 0.64 -0.69 -6.52
CA GLY A 70 1.58 -1.65 -7.11
C GLY A 70 1.12 -3.12 -6.98
N HIS A 71 0.25 -3.42 -6.02
CA HIS A 71 -0.33 -4.75 -5.79
C HIS A 71 -1.80 -4.86 -6.26
N GLY A 72 -2.19 -4.03 -7.22
CA GLY A 72 -3.50 -4.09 -7.90
C GLY A 72 -4.60 -3.24 -7.24
N GLY A 73 -4.28 -2.51 -6.17
CA GLY A 73 -5.21 -1.61 -5.50
C GLY A 73 -6.54 -2.30 -5.14
N PRO A 74 -7.70 -1.69 -5.42
CA PRO A 74 -8.99 -2.27 -5.05
C PRO A 74 -9.32 -3.56 -5.81
N TYR A 75 -8.69 -3.79 -6.96
CA TYR A 75 -8.79 -5.04 -7.72
C TYR A 75 -7.87 -6.14 -7.17
N GLY A 76 -6.96 -5.80 -6.27
CA GLY A 76 -5.98 -6.71 -5.68
C GLY A 76 -6.53 -7.55 -4.52
N ALA A 77 -5.64 -8.32 -3.92
CA ALA A 77 -5.99 -9.27 -2.86
C ALA A 77 -6.57 -8.60 -1.60
N LEU A 78 -6.23 -7.33 -1.32
CA LEU A 78 -6.67 -6.61 -0.13
C LEU A 78 -8.08 -6.01 -0.24
N GLY A 79 -8.51 -5.65 -1.45
CA GLY A 79 -9.77 -4.94 -1.68
C GLY A 79 -9.70 -3.48 -1.20
N TYR A 80 -10.87 -2.87 -0.98
CA TYR A 80 -10.95 -1.47 -0.59
C TYR A 80 -10.39 -1.19 0.82
N PRO A 81 -9.84 0.02 1.07
CA PRO A 81 -9.54 0.46 2.42
C PRO A 81 -10.84 0.61 3.22
N ILE A 82 -10.79 0.25 4.51
CA ILE A 82 -11.89 0.41 5.48
C ILE A 82 -11.50 1.32 6.65
N SER A 83 -10.33 1.95 6.56
CA SER A 83 -9.89 3.01 7.45
C SER A 83 -9.01 3.99 6.70
N ASN A 84 -8.99 5.24 7.19
CA ASN A 84 -7.92 6.19 6.88
C ASN A 84 -6.59 5.69 7.47
N GLU A 85 -5.50 6.33 7.10
CA GLU A 85 -4.18 6.00 7.61
C GLU A 85 -4.03 6.47 9.06
N ARG A 86 -3.66 5.53 9.93
CA ARG A 86 -3.52 5.76 11.36
C ARG A 86 -2.08 5.54 11.81
N PRO A 87 -1.63 6.27 12.84
CA PRO A 87 -0.36 5.95 13.47
C PRO A 87 -0.44 4.57 14.15
N THR A 88 0.63 3.81 14.06
CA THR A 88 0.83 2.62 14.89
C THR A 88 0.81 3.00 16.38
N PRO A 89 0.48 2.07 17.31
CA PRO A 89 0.43 2.36 18.73
C PRO A 89 1.75 2.91 19.32
N THR A 90 2.89 2.56 18.72
CA THR A 90 4.21 3.05 19.12
C THR A 90 4.55 4.41 18.51
N GLY A 91 3.78 4.89 17.53
CA GLY A 91 4.00 6.13 16.80
C GLY A 91 5.12 6.08 15.75
N SER A 92 5.87 4.97 15.66
CA SER A 92 7.03 4.84 14.78
C SER A 92 6.67 4.56 13.32
N GLY A 93 5.41 4.27 13.03
CA GLY A 93 4.92 3.90 11.70
C GLY A 93 3.45 4.20 11.52
N ARG A 94 2.93 3.92 10.34
CA ARG A 94 1.53 4.19 9.98
C ARG A 94 0.90 2.97 9.31
N TYR A 95 -0.43 2.88 9.27
CA TYR A 95 -1.13 1.75 8.68
C TYR A 95 -2.54 2.10 8.19
N ASN A 96 -2.99 1.37 7.17
CA ASN A 96 -4.40 1.31 6.76
C ASN A 96 -4.94 -0.11 6.96
N LEU A 97 -6.24 -0.19 7.28
CA LEU A 97 -6.98 -1.44 7.19
C LEU A 97 -7.70 -1.52 5.86
N PHE A 98 -7.79 -2.72 5.31
CA PHE A 98 -8.48 -3.07 4.08
C PHE A 98 -9.48 -4.18 4.34
N GLN A 99 -10.43 -4.36 3.42
CA GLN A 99 -11.47 -5.40 3.53
C GLN A 99 -10.90 -6.78 3.86
N ARG A 100 -9.73 -7.13 3.31
CA ARG A 100 -9.12 -8.46 3.45
C ARG A 100 -7.71 -8.43 4.04
N GLY A 101 -7.35 -7.38 4.77
CA GLY A 101 -6.03 -7.31 5.41
C GLY A 101 -5.67 -5.91 5.90
N ALA A 102 -4.36 -5.68 6.06
CA ALA A 102 -3.83 -4.40 6.48
C ALA A 102 -2.47 -4.18 5.84
N ILE A 103 -2.12 -2.93 5.56
CA ILE A 103 -0.77 -2.53 5.16
C ILE A 103 -0.23 -1.61 6.24
N GLY A 104 0.95 -1.93 6.74
CA GLY A 104 1.73 -1.07 7.62
C GLY A 104 2.91 -0.46 6.87
N TRP A 105 3.43 0.63 7.40
CA TRP A 105 4.67 1.25 6.96
C TRP A 105 5.53 1.63 8.17
N LEU A 106 6.84 1.35 8.06
CA LEU A 106 7.87 1.81 9.00
C LEU A 106 9.01 2.50 8.21
N PRO A 107 9.67 3.52 8.79
CA PRO A 107 10.75 4.25 8.11
C PRO A 107 11.87 3.37 7.56
N ASP A 108 12.31 2.38 8.36
CA ASP A 108 13.45 1.53 8.02
C ASP A 108 13.07 0.28 7.22
N VAL A 109 11.76 -0.01 7.07
CA VAL A 109 11.24 -1.24 6.44
C VAL A 109 10.51 -0.96 5.13
N GLY A 110 9.89 0.22 5.00
CA GLY A 110 8.93 0.49 3.95
C GLY A 110 7.55 -0.09 4.26
N ALA A 111 6.72 -0.20 3.23
CA ALA A 111 5.35 -0.70 3.34
C ALA A 111 5.29 -2.23 3.24
N PHE A 112 4.47 -2.87 4.08
CA PHE A 112 4.34 -4.32 4.17
C PHE A 112 2.92 -4.73 4.61
N THR A 113 2.48 -5.93 4.23
CA THR A 113 1.20 -6.48 4.69
C THR A 113 1.29 -6.94 6.14
N ILE A 114 0.29 -6.57 6.96
CA ILE A 114 0.14 -7.03 8.34
C ILE A 114 -0.78 -8.26 8.34
N GLY A 115 -0.31 -9.38 8.89
CA GLY A 115 -1.13 -10.58 9.10
C GLY A 115 -1.18 -11.57 7.93
N GLY A 116 -0.47 -11.32 6.83
CA GLY A 116 -0.13 -12.37 5.88
C GLY A 116 0.81 -13.37 6.55
N ARG A 117 0.49 -14.67 6.53
CA ARG A 117 1.51 -15.71 6.70
C ARG A 117 2.55 -15.37 5.64
N GLY A 118 3.75 -14.94 6.05
CA GLY A 118 4.77 -14.49 5.12
C GLY A 118 4.85 -15.47 3.96
N GLU A 119 4.39 -15.05 2.79
CA GLU A 119 4.97 -15.58 1.58
C GLU A 119 6.41 -15.09 1.69
N GLU A 120 7.25 -16.03 2.12
CA GLU A 120 8.68 -16.06 1.89
C GLU A 120 8.99 -15.23 0.65
N SER A 121 9.35 -13.97 0.88
CA SER A 121 9.94 -13.14 -0.15
C SER A 121 11.25 -13.83 -0.45
N ASP A 122 11.24 -14.59 -1.55
CA ASP A 122 12.39 -14.76 -2.43
C ASP A 122 12.92 -13.35 -2.72
N VAL A 123 13.67 -12.83 -1.75
CA VAL A 123 14.60 -11.74 -1.93
C VAL A 123 15.67 -12.35 -2.81
N SER A 124 15.46 -12.29 -4.12
CA SER A 124 16.57 -12.14 -5.03
C SER A 124 17.08 -10.72 -4.81
N PRO A 125 18.22 -10.51 -4.11
CA PRO A 125 18.80 -9.19 -4.07
C PRO A 125 19.13 -8.81 -5.52
N GLY A 126 18.57 -7.69 -5.99
CA GLY A 126 19.03 -7.07 -7.22
C GLY A 126 20.57 -6.94 -7.15
N PRO A 127 21.28 -7.20 -8.26
CA PRO A 127 22.72 -7.24 -8.22
C PRO A 127 23.22 -5.85 -7.82
N GLU A 128 23.86 -5.73 -6.67
CA GLU A 128 25.07 -4.92 -6.40
C GLU A 128 25.40 -4.98 -4.90
N ALA A 129 25.95 -6.12 -4.47
CA ALA A 129 26.85 -6.16 -3.32
C ALA A 129 28.07 -6.99 -3.74
N VAL A 130 29.12 -6.27 -4.11
CA VAL A 130 30.46 -6.78 -4.42
C VAL A 130 30.89 -7.84 -3.39
N SER A 131 31.14 -9.06 -3.87
CA SER A 131 31.66 -10.16 -3.06
C SER A 131 33.10 -9.84 -2.63
N VAL A 132 33.33 -9.62 -1.34
CA VAL A 132 34.66 -9.80 -0.76
C VAL A 132 34.86 -11.29 -0.54
N SER A 133 35.73 -11.89 -1.35
CA SER A 133 36.08 -13.30 -1.31
C SER A 133 36.86 -13.59 -0.02
N ALA A 134 36.32 -14.50 0.80
CA ALA A 134 37.06 -15.13 1.87
C ALA A 134 38.17 -15.99 1.26
N VAL A 135 39.39 -15.82 1.77
CA VAL A 135 40.56 -16.64 1.43
C VAL A 135 40.36 -18.05 1.98
N ASP A 136 40.19 -19.02 1.07
CA ASP A 136 40.15 -20.44 1.39
C ASP A 136 41.60 -20.96 1.48
N GLY A 137 42.00 -21.40 2.68
CA GLY A 137 43.30 -22.03 2.93
C GLY A 137 43.10 -23.52 3.21
N PRO A 138 43.75 -24.45 2.50
CA PRO A 138 43.50 -25.87 2.68
C PRO A 138 44.13 -26.40 3.97
N ILE A 139 43.29 -26.91 4.88
CA ILE A 139 43.69 -27.80 5.96
C ILE A 139 43.97 -29.20 5.40
N SER A 140 45.24 -29.58 5.35
CA SER A 140 45.66 -30.97 5.10
C SER A 140 45.99 -31.65 6.43
N GLU A 141 45.13 -32.55 6.88
CA GLU A 141 45.48 -33.60 7.84
C GLU A 141 45.61 -34.92 7.08
N LEU A 142 46.76 -35.59 7.16
CA LEU A 142 46.88 -37.06 7.26
C LEU A 142 48.29 -37.41 7.77
N GLY A 143 48.37 -38.10 8.90
CA GLY A 143 49.61 -38.61 9.49
C GLY A 143 50.12 -39.90 8.83
N ILE A 144 51.44 -40.09 8.88
CA ILE A 144 52.09 -41.41 8.88
C ILE A 144 53.34 -41.33 9.77
N SER A 145 53.44 -42.31 10.66
CA SER A 145 54.50 -42.51 11.65
C SER A 145 55.75 -43.12 11.00
N ALA A 146 56.92 -42.80 11.54
CA ALA A 146 58.14 -43.61 11.49
C ALA A 146 58.88 -43.49 12.82
#